data_AF-A0A948Q0N4-F1
#
_entry.id   AF-A0A948Q0N4-F1
#
_cell.length_a   1.000
_cell.length_b   1.000
_cell.length_c   1.000
_cell.angle_alpha   90.00
_cell.angle_beta   90.00
_cell.angle_gamma   90.00
#
_symmetry.space_group_name_H-M   'P 1'
#
loop_
_entity.id
_entity.type
_entity.pdbx_description
1 polymer ?
#
loop_
_entity_poly.entity_id
_entity_poly.type
_entity_poly.pdbx_seq_one_letter_code
_entity_poly.pdbx_strand_id
1 'polypeptide(L)'
;KIGLPIPSFGKTGTANQFTNSSFVGFIPGPERDGGQLTLDKGYVISSYVGYDDNRPMKGKQIVIYGASGALPLWIDVGNTIVNSADYKENLQVADLAFNLQSTQMVAGKGLRPVSVSKTTGLPIGHDEEHLSPPLAQVLADAESKEDILSLRRTFELFAGDDHEQE
;
A
#
# COMPACT_ATOMS: atom_id res chain seq x y z
N LYS A 1 0.65 -21.96 -13.32
CA LYS A 1 0.79 -21.04 -12.15
C LYS A 1 1.76 -19.94 -12.56
N ILE A 2 1.49 -18.66 -12.26
CA ILE A 2 2.49 -17.61 -12.54
C ILE A 2 3.70 -17.86 -11.62
N GLY A 3 4.89 -17.96 -12.21
CA GLY A 3 6.13 -18.29 -11.49
C GLY A 3 6.83 -17.08 -10.87
N LEU A 4 6.30 -15.88 -11.07
CA LEU A 4 6.82 -14.62 -10.56
C LEU A 4 5.86 -14.02 -9.52
N PRO A 5 6.36 -13.37 -8.46
CA PRO A 5 5.52 -12.67 -7.50
C PRO A 5 4.84 -11.47 -8.17
N ILE A 6 3.55 -11.28 -7.90
CA ILE A 6 2.80 -10.10 -8.32
C ILE A 6 2.89 -9.04 -7.22
N PRO A 7 3.29 -7.78 -7.53
CA PRO A 7 3.28 -6.71 -6.54
C PRO A 7 1.87 -6.55 -5.98
N SER A 8 1.75 -6.58 -4.66
CA SER A 8 0.47 -6.57 -3.96
C SER A 8 0.57 -5.67 -2.75
N PHE A 9 -0.49 -4.92 -2.46
CA PHE A 9 -0.54 -3.95 -1.37
C PHE A 9 -1.68 -4.31 -0.44
N GLY A 10 -1.58 -3.96 0.84
CA GLY A 10 -2.70 -4.14 1.74
C GLY A 10 -2.40 -3.84 3.18
N LYS A 11 -3.45 -3.89 3.99
CA LYS A 11 -3.39 -3.60 5.41
C LYS A 11 -4.22 -4.59 6.20
N THR A 12 -3.62 -5.08 7.28
CA THR A 12 -4.29 -5.85 8.32
C THR A 12 -5.13 -4.95 9.22
N GLY A 13 -6.34 -5.40 9.54
CA GLY A 13 -7.18 -4.89 10.62
C GLY A 13 -7.40 -5.96 11.68
N THR A 14 -7.37 -5.57 12.95
CA THR A 14 -7.71 -6.44 14.08
C THR A 14 -8.50 -5.60 15.06
N ALA A 15 -9.72 -6.01 15.34
CA ALA A 15 -10.54 -5.29 16.31
C ALA A 15 -10.04 -5.50 17.74
N ASN A 16 -10.40 -4.55 18.60
CA ASN A 16 -10.23 -4.70 20.05
C ASN A 16 -10.87 -6.00 20.53
N GLN A 17 -10.26 -6.61 21.55
CA GLN A 17 -10.69 -7.90 22.11
C GLN A 17 -10.71 -9.05 21.09
N PHE A 18 -10.11 -8.90 19.90
CA PHE A 18 -10.02 -9.95 18.88
C PHE A 18 -11.40 -10.43 18.39
N THR A 19 -12.42 -9.55 18.40
CA THR A 19 -13.79 -9.91 17.96
C THR A 19 -13.87 -10.11 16.46
N ASN A 20 -13.02 -9.43 15.70
CA ASN A 20 -12.88 -9.64 14.27
C ASN A 20 -11.46 -9.43 13.75
N SER A 21 -11.24 -9.97 12.56
CA SER A 21 -10.03 -9.93 11.76
C SER A 21 -10.41 -9.45 10.36
N SER A 22 -9.64 -8.50 9.81
CA SER A 22 -9.87 -7.99 8.46
C SER A 22 -8.56 -7.81 7.70
N PHE A 23 -8.65 -7.90 6.38
CA PHE A 23 -7.59 -7.52 5.48
C PHE A 23 -8.19 -6.89 4.24
N VAL A 24 -7.69 -5.72 3.87
CA VAL A 24 -8.04 -5.07 2.61
C VAL A 24 -6.75 -4.88 1.83
N GLY A 25 -6.77 -5.32 0.58
CA GLY A 25 -5.60 -5.27 -0.28
C GLY A 25 -5.95 -5.07 -1.74
N PHE A 26 -4.93 -4.73 -2.50
CA PHE A 26 -4.98 -4.38 -3.90
C PHE A 26 -3.98 -5.22 -4.70
N ILE A 27 -4.46 -5.78 -5.81
CA ILE A 27 -3.64 -6.48 -6.81
C ILE A 27 -3.78 -5.69 -8.12
N PRO A 28 -2.72 -5.07 -8.64
CA PRO A 28 -2.76 -4.42 -9.93
C PRO A 28 -3.20 -5.37 -11.04
N GLY A 29 -3.88 -4.84 -12.06
CA GLY A 29 -4.36 -5.63 -13.19
C GLY A 29 -3.54 -5.40 -14.44
N PRO A 30 -3.35 -6.42 -15.29
CA PRO A 30 -2.72 -6.23 -16.59
C PRO A 30 -3.59 -5.37 -17.51
N GLU A 31 -2.97 -4.42 -18.20
CA GLU A 31 -3.60 -3.69 -19.29
C GLU A 31 -3.69 -4.56 -20.55
N ARG A 32 -4.79 -4.45 -21.31
CA ARG A 32 -5.06 -5.29 -22.49
C ARG A 32 -4.09 -5.08 -23.64
N ASP A 33 -3.63 -3.85 -23.86
CA ASP A 33 -2.87 -3.48 -25.06
C ASP A 33 -1.35 -3.47 -24.85
N GLY A 34 -0.89 -3.46 -23.60
CA GLY A 34 0.54 -3.38 -23.25
C GLY A 34 1.02 -4.40 -22.22
N GLY A 35 0.13 -5.18 -21.62
CA GLY A 35 0.44 -6.22 -20.64
C GLY A 35 1.13 -5.77 -19.34
N GLN A 36 1.25 -4.46 -19.15
CA GLN A 36 1.79 -3.84 -17.96
C GLN A 36 0.77 -3.87 -16.82
N LEU A 37 1.27 -3.97 -15.59
CA LEU A 37 0.43 -3.88 -14.41
C LEU A 37 0.04 -2.43 -14.13
N THR A 38 -1.25 -2.17 -14.04
CA THR A 38 -1.81 -0.83 -13.83
C THR A 38 -2.71 -0.79 -12.60
N LEU A 39 -2.87 0.40 -12.02
CA LEU A 39 -3.80 0.61 -10.91
C LEU A 39 -5.27 0.60 -11.39
N ASP A 40 -5.53 1.12 -12.59
CA ASP A 40 -6.90 1.31 -13.10
C ASP A 40 -7.63 0.01 -13.43
N LYS A 41 -6.89 -1.08 -13.67
CA LYS A 41 -7.43 -2.42 -13.95
C LYS A 41 -7.29 -3.39 -12.79
N GLY A 42 -6.84 -2.91 -11.63
CA GLY A 42 -6.59 -3.77 -10.49
C GLY A 42 -7.83 -4.17 -9.69
N TYR A 43 -7.60 -5.08 -8.77
CA TYR A 43 -8.59 -5.72 -7.93
C TYR A 43 -8.42 -5.24 -6.50
N VAL A 44 -9.49 -4.68 -5.93
CA VAL A 44 -9.59 -4.45 -4.48
C VAL A 44 -10.32 -5.65 -3.89
N ILE A 45 -9.69 -6.33 -2.92
CA ILE A 45 -10.26 -7.48 -2.25
C ILE A 45 -10.27 -7.18 -0.75
N SER A 46 -11.43 -7.37 -0.13
CA SER A 46 -11.61 -7.27 1.32
C SER A 46 -12.03 -8.62 1.89
N SER A 47 -11.33 -9.09 2.90
CA SER A 47 -11.72 -10.24 3.70
C SER A 47 -12.00 -9.83 5.13
N TYR A 48 -13.01 -10.46 5.72
CA TYR A 48 -13.45 -10.26 7.10
C TYR A 48 -13.77 -11.60 7.73
N VAL A 49 -13.36 -11.79 8.97
CA VAL A 49 -13.64 -12.98 9.77
C VAL A 49 -14.06 -12.55 11.17
N GLY A 50 -15.17 -13.09 11.65
CA GLY A 50 -15.70 -12.87 12.99
C GLY A 50 -16.78 -13.90 13.29
N TYR A 51 -17.13 -14.05 14.57
CA TYR A 51 -18.34 -14.78 14.95
C TYR A 51 -19.55 -13.85 14.88
N ASP A 52 -20.71 -14.40 14.55
CA ASP A 52 -21.97 -13.63 14.48
C ASP A 52 -22.36 -12.99 15.83
N ASP A 53 -21.95 -13.59 16.95
CA ASP A 53 -22.22 -13.12 18.31
C ASP A 53 -21.15 -12.17 18.87
N ASN A 54 -20.19 -11.73 18.05
CA ASN A 54 -19.05 -10.87 18.43
C ASN A 54 -18.17 -11.43 19.56
N ARG A 55 -18.23 -12.72 19.87
CA ARG A 55 -17.34 -13.29 20.88
C ARG A 55 -15.86 -13.18 20.44
N PRO A 56 -14.91 -13.03 21.37
CA PRO A 56 -13.48 -13.01 21.04
C PRO A 56 -13.03 -14.26 20.26
N MET A 57 -12.29 -14.08 19.17
CA MET A 57 -11.59 -15.14 18.45
C MET A 57 -10.25 -15.49 19.14
N LYS A 58 -10.34 -15.81 20.43
CA LYS A 58 -9.21 -16.13 21.30
C LYS A 58 -9.50 -17.38 22.12
N GLY A 59 -8.62 -18.38 22.01
CA GLY A 59 -8.57 -19.55 22.88
C GLY A 59 -7.45 -19.45 23.92
N LYS A 60 -7.20 -20.54 24.65
CA LYS A 60 -6.12 -20.61 25.65
C LYS A 60 -4.72 -20.51 25.02
N GLN A 61 -4.56 -21.02 23.80
CA GLN A 61 -3.25 -21.16 23.13
C GLN A 61 -3.14 -20.33 21.85
N ILE A 62 -4.26 -19.84 21.31
CA ILE A 62 -4.31 -19.20 19.98
C ILE A 62 -5.14 -17.92 20.07
N VAL A 63 -4.69 -16.87 19.39
CA VAL A 63 -5.41 -15.62 19.17
C VAL A 63 -5.44 -15.37 17.66
N ILE A 64 -6.61 -15.04 17.13
CA ILE A 64 -6.77 -14.72 15.71
C ILE A 64 -6.60 -13.20 15.50
N TYR A 65 -5.66 -12.85 14.62
CA TYR A 65 -5.36 -11.48 14.21
C TYR A 65 -5.71 -11.28 12.73
N GLY A 66 -5.61 -10.04 12.24
CA GLY A 66 -5.71 -9.69 10.81
C GLY A 66 -4.86 -10.60 9.93
N ALA A 67 -3.61 -10.84 10.35
CA ALA A 67 -2.64 -11.63 9.60
C ALA A 67 -2.91 -13.15 9.62
N SER A 68 -3.55 -13.68 10.66
CA SER A 68 -3.81 -15.13 10.80
C SER A 68 -5.25 -15.54 10.51
N GLY A 69 -6.18 -14.58 10.44
CA GLY A 69 -7.59 -14.82 10.12
C GLY A 69 -7.95 -14.41 8.69
N ALA A 70 -7.97 -13.10 8.43
CA ALA A 70 -8.46 -12.54 7.17
C ALA A 70 -7.42 -12.57 6.03
N LEU A 71 -6.14 -12.33 6.32
CA LEU A 71 -5.09 -12.32 5.29
C LEU A 71 -4.97 -13.66 4.53
N PRO A 72 -5.03 -14.85 5.15
CA PRO A 72 -5.01 -16.12 4.41
C PRO A 72 -6.12 -16.23 3.36
N LEU A 73 -7.36 -15.85 3.72
CA LEU A 73 -8.48 -15.83 2.77
C LEU A 73 -8.22 -14.86 1.61
N TRP A 74 -7.66 -13.69 1.90
CA TRP A 74 -7.27 -12.74 0.87
C TRP A 74 -6.21 -13.30 -0.08
N ILE A 75 -5.20 -14.00 0.46
CA ILE A 75 -4.14 -14.65 -0.32
C ILE A 75 -4.72 -15.70 -1.26
N ASP A 76 -5.68 -16.51 -0.79
CA ASP A 76 -6.31 -17.56 -1.61
C ASP A 76 -7.11 -16.96 -2.77
N VAL A 77 -7.88 -15.90 -2.51
CA VAL A 77 -8.64 -15.18 -3.55
C VAL A 77 -7.68 -14.51 -4.54
N GLY A 78 -6.65 -13.82 -4.04
CA GLY A 78 -5.63 -13.19 -4.88
C GLY A 78 -4.92 -14.19 -5.77
N ASN A 79 -4.50 -15.33 -5.22
CA ASN A 79 -3.91 -16.43 -5.98
C ASN A 79 -4.87 -16.97 -7.04
N THR A 80 -6.17 -17.04 -6.75
CA THR A 80 -7.17 -17.48 -7.72
C THR A 80 -7.29 -16.49 -8.88
N ILE A 81 -7.35 -15.19 -8.59
CA ILE A 81 -7.45 -14.12 -9.60
C ILE A 81 -6.22 -14.13 -10.52
N VAL A 82 -5.01 -14.05 -9.95
CA VAL A 82 -3.77 -13.97 -10.76
C VAL A 82 -3.52 -15.27 -11.54
N ASN A 83 -4.14 -16.38 -11.15
CA ASN A 83 -4.03 -17.64 -11.88
C ASN A 83 -5.20 -17.90 -12.84
N SER A 84 -6.17 -16.99 -12.97
CA SER A 84 -7.23 -17.07 -13.98
C SER A 84 -6.67 -16.95 -15.41
N ALA A 85 -7.45 -17.40 -16.40
CA ALA A 85 -7.07 -17.30 -17.82
C ALA A 85 -6.96 -15.83 -18.24
N ASP A 86 -7.98 -15.02 -17.93
CA ASP A 86 -8.05 -13.60 -18.27
C ASP A 86 -6.85 -12.81 -17.72
N TYR A 87 -6.47 -13.03 -16.46
CA TYR A 87 -5.30 -12.34 -15.90
C TYR A 87 -3.99 -12.75 -16.59
N LYS A 88 -3.83 -14.04 -16.94
CA LYS A 88 -2.60 -14.53 -17.57
C LYS A 88 -2.47 -14.15 -19.03
N GLU A 89 -3.56 -14.19 -19.78
CA GLU A 89 -3.59 -13.84 -21.21
C GLU A 89 -3.16 -12.40 -21.45
N ASN A 90 -3.52 -11.52 -20.52
CA ASN A 90 -3.16 -10.11 -20.60
C ASN A 90 -1.81 -9.79 -19.92
N LEU A 91 -1.13 -10.72 -19.24
CA LEU A 91 0.10 -10.42 -18.50
C LEU A 91 1.37 -10.61 -19.33
N GLN A 92 2.19 -9.55 -19.44
CA GLN A 92 3.54 -9.64 -20.01
C GLN A 92 4.56 -10.03 -18.93
N VAL A 93 4.90 -11.33 -18.87
CA VAL A 93 5.81 -11.90 -17.85
C VAL A 93 7.21 -11.29 -17.89
N ALA A 94 7.73 -10.95 -19.09
CA ALA A 94 9.02 -10.32 -19.24
C ALA A 94 9.04 -8.94 -18.54
N ASP A 95 8.02 -8.13 -18.79
CA ASP A 95 7.92 -6.79 -18.20
C ASP A 95 7.80 -6.87 -16.68
N LEU A 96 7.07 -7.85 -16.15
CA LEU A 96 7.02 -8.10 -14.72
C LEU A 96 8.41 -8.42 -14.15
N ALA A 97 9.16 -9.32 -14.79
CA ALA A 97 10.49 -9.72 -14.33
C ALA A 97 11.49 -8.55 -14.28
N PHE A 98 11.41 -7.62 -15.24
CA PHE A 98 12.35 -6.51 -15.35
C PHE A 98 11.87 -5.21 -14.65
N ASN A 99 10.57 -5.04 -14.39
CA ASN A 99 9.99 -3.84 -13.77
C ASN A 99 9.52 -4.04 -12.32
N LEU A 100 9.76 -5.19 -11.69
CA LEU A 100 9.43 -5.45 -10.27
C LEU A 100 9.97 -4.39 -9.28
N GLN A 101 10.98 -3.62 -9.68
CA GLN A 101 11.64 -2.61 -8.86
C GLN A 101 11.23 -1.17 -9.19
N SER A 102 10.44 -0.92 -10.24
CA SER A 102 10.11 0.44 -10.60
C SER A 102 8.99 0.99 -9.71
N THR A 103 9.37 1.93 -8.86
CA THR A 103 8.54 2.90 -8.13
C THR A 103 7.52 3.64 -9.02
N GLN A 104 7.54 3.39 -10.33
CA GLN A 104 6.69 3.98 -11.36
C GLN A 104 5.21 3.63 -11.18
N MET A 105 4.85 2.48 -10.57
CA MET A 105 3.44 2.18 -10.29
C MET A 105 2.79 3.17 -9.30
N VAL A 106 3.61 3.84 -8.47
CA VAL A 106 3.14 4.75 -7.40
C VAL A 106 3.59 6.20 -7.64
N ALA A 107 4.49 6.45 -8.59
CA ALA A 107 4.92 7.79 -8.98
C ALA A 107 3.78 8.49 -9.75
N GLY A 108 2.76 8.94 -9.01
CA GLY A 108 1.73 9.83 -9.52
C GLY A 108 2.37 11.09 -10.11
N LYS A 109 1.72 11.66 -11.14
CA LYS A 109 2.13 12.92 -11.75
C LYS A 109 2.29 13.99 -10.65
N GLY A 110 3.51 14.47 -10.44
CA GLY A 110 3.84 15.53 -9.47
C GLY A 110 4.59 15.10 -8.21
N LEU A 111 4.75 13.80 -7.95
CA LEU A 111 5.55 13.32 -6.83
C LEU A 111 7.04 13.21 -7.21
N ARG A 112 7.92 13.72 -6.35
CA ARG A 112 9.38 13.63 -6.50
C ARG A 112 10.01 12.89 -5.32
N PRO A 113 11.13 12.19 -5.51
CA PRO A 113 11.92 11.67 -4.41
C PRO A 113 12.51 12.83 -3.58
N VAL A 114 12.38 12.74 -2.27
CA VAL A 114 12.98 13.64 -1.28
C VAL A 114 13.76 12.79 -0.28
N SER A 115 15.03 13.11 -0.09
CA SER A 115 15.89 12.48 0.92
C SER A 115 15.46 12.94 2.32
N VAL A 116 15.22 11.99 3.22
CA VAL A 116 14.81 12.23 4.59
C VAL A 116 15.68 11.49 5.60
N SER A 117 15.80 12.07 6.79
CA SER A 117 16.42 11.39 7.93
C SER A 117 15.58 10.20 8.36
N LYS A 118 16.23 9.05 8.55
CA LYS A 118 15.57 7.83 9.07
C LYS A 118 15.09 8.01 10.51
N THR A 119 15.69 8.94 11.25
CA THR A 119 15.37 9.17 12.67
C THR A 119 14.23 10.16 12.83
N THR A 120 14.24 11.26 12.06
CA THR A 120 13.27 12.36 12.24
C THR A 120 12.19 12.38 11.16
N GLY A 121 12.42 11.74 10.02
CA GLY A 121 11.54 11.84 8.84
C GLY A 121 11.60 13.19 8.14
N LEU A 122 12.46 14.11 8.57
CA LEU A 122 12.58 15.45 7.98
C LEU A 122 13.50 15.44 6.75
N PRO A 123 13.26 16.34 5.76
CA PRO A 123 14.14 16.50 4.61
C PRO A 123 15.59 16.80 5.01
N ILE A 124 16.54 16.21 4.30
CA ILE A 124 17.98 16.50 4.44
C ILE A 124 18.40 17.40 3.27
N GLY A 125 19.08 18.52 3.56
CA GLY A 125 19.63 19.41 2.54
C GLY A 125 20.84 18.81 1.83
N HIS A 126 21.21 19.35 0.66
CA HIS A 126 22.32 18.84 -0.17
C HIS A 126 23.70 18.92 0.52
N ASP A 127 23.88 19.77 1.54
CA ASP A 127 25.16 19.94 2.24
C ASP A 127 25.55 18.76 3.15
N GLU A 128 24.63 17.82 3.44
CA GLU A 128 24.90 16.63 4.25
C GLU A 128 25.16 15.35 3.42
N GLU A 129 25.64 15.49 2.18
CA GLU A 129 26.02 14.36 1.31
C GLU A 129 27.20 13.52 1.84
N HIS A 130 27.85 13.92 2.93
CA HIS A 130 29.05 13.25 3.46
C HIS A 130 28.82 12.12 4.46
N LEU A 131 27.58 11.74 4.80
CA LEU A 131 27.32 10.67 5.76
C LEU A 131 26.70 9.44 5.10
N SER A 132 27.53 8.41 4.87
CA SER A 132 27.11 7.05 4.47
C SER A 132 26.24 6.43 5.56
N PRO A 133 24.94 6.20 5.32
CA PRO A 133 24.42 5.13 4.43
C PRO A 133 23.40 5.67 3.41
N PRO A 134 22.79 4.84 2.51
CA PRO A 134 21.80 5.33 1.56
C PRO A 134 20.68 6.10 2.27
N LEU A 135 20.52 7.37 1.86
CA LEU A 135 19.48 8.27 2.31
C LEU A 135 18.13 7.59 2.12
N ALA A 136 17.28 7.59 3.14
CA ALA A 136 15.90 7.13 2.96
C ALA A 136 15.21 8.14 2.05
N GLN A 137 14.55 7.67 1.00
CA GLN A 137 13.81 8.53 0.08
C GLN A 137 12.32 8.27 0.23
N VAL A 138 11.56 9.35 0.23
CA VAL A 138 10.10 9.32 0.19
C VAL A 138 9.61 10.09 -1.03
N LEU A 139 8.46 9.70 -1.58
CA LEU A 139 7.80 10.46 -2.64
C LEU A 139 6.96 11.58 -1.99
N ALA A 140 7.21 12.83 -2.39
CA ALA A 140 6.51 14.00 -1.87
C ALA A 140 6.04 14.92 -3.02
N ASP A 141 4.90 15.57 -2.82
CA ASP A 141 4.44 16.67 -3.67
C ASP A 141 5.11 17.97 -3.21
N ALA A 142 6.27 18.26 -3.78
CA ALA A 142 7.14 19.34 -3.35
C ALA A 142 7.78 20.05 -4.56
N GLU A 143 8.02 21.34 -4.39
CA GLU A 143 8.88 22.14 -5.27
C GLU A 143 10.24 22.34 -4.63
N SER A 144 11.25 22.57 -5.46
CA SER A 144 12.55 23.03 -4.99
C SER A 144 12.87 24.30 -5.77
N LYS A 145 13.10 25.37 -5.03
CA LYS A 145 13.51 26.67 -5.57
C LYS A 145 14.66 27.17 -4.70
N GLU A 146 15.81 27.43 -5.31
CA GLU A 146 16.98 28.02 -4.62
C GLU A 146 17.36 27.27 -3.32
N ASP A 147 17.51 25.94 -3.41
CA ASP A 147 17.80 25.03 -2.28
C ASP A 147 16.76 24.95 -1.16
N ILE A 148 15.61 25.61 -1.31
CA ILE A 148 14.48 25.48 -0.39
C ILE A 148 13.47 24.48 -0.98
N LEU A 149 13.24 23.40 -0.24
CA LEU A 149 12.14 22.46 -0.49
C LEU A 149 10.84 23.03 0.10
N SER A 150 9.86 23.32 -0.76
CA SER A 150 8.53 23.75 -0.35
C SER A 150 7.50 22.66 -0.63
N LEU A 151 6.67 22.33 0.37
CA LEU A 151 5.54 21.42 0.18
C LEU A 151 4.43 22.15 -0.57
N ARG A 152 3.89 21.53 -1.63
CA ARG A 152 2.75 22.09 -2.36
C ARG A 152 1.43 21.94 -1.59
N ARG A 153 1.36 21.00 -0.66
CA ARG A 153 0.14 20.68 0.07
C ARG A 153 -0.13 21.68 1.17
N THR A 154 -1.24 22.41 1.07
CA THR A 154 -1.84 23.11 2.20
C THR A 154 -2.73 22.13 2.96
N PHE A 155 -2.48 21.95 4.26
CA PHE A 155 -3.41 21.23 5.11
C PHE A 155 -4.56 22.17 5.45
N GLU A 156 -5.76 21.85 4.98
CA GLU A 156 -6.97 22.49 5.50
C GLU A 156 -7.22 21.94 6.89
N LEU A 157 -7.16 22.80 7.90
CA LEU A 157 -7.70 22.49 9.21
C LEU A 157 -9.21 22.46 9.04
N PHE A 158 -9.83 21.30 9.26
CA PHE A 158 -11.27 21.26 9.49
C PHE A 158 -11.52 22.07 10.77
N ALA A 159 -12.02 23.30 10.62
CA ALA A 159 -12.62 24.01 11.73
C ALA A 159 -13.76 23.12 12.23
N GLY A 160 -13.71 22.71 13.50
CA GLY A 160 -14.84 22.03 14.10
C GLY A 160 -16.07 22.92 13.95
N ASP A 161 -17.18 22.35 13.52
CA ASP A 161 -18.46 23.03 13.59
C ASP A 161 -18.75 23.29 15.08
N ASP A 162 -18.60 24.53 15.52
CA ASP A 162 -19.03 25.00 16.83
C ASP A 162 -20.56 25.01 16.85
N HIS A 163 -21.17 23.83 16.88
CA HIS A 163 -22.57 23.64 17.24
C HIS A 163 -22.69 23.53 18.76
N GLU A 164 -22.30 24.60 19.45
CA GLU A 164 -22.85 24.97 20.75
C GLU A 164 -23.65 26.26 20.56
N GLN A 165 -24.93 26.12 20.21
CA GLN A 165 -25.94 27.10 20.60
C GLN A 165 -27.04 26.39 21.36
N GLU A 166 -27.20 26.84 22.60
CA GLU A 166 -28.20 26.51 23.62
C GLU A 166 -29.63 26.35 23.12
#